data_AF-A0A356IT15-F1
#
_entry.id   AF-A0A356IT15-F1
#
_cell.length_a   1.000
_cell.length_b   1.000
_cell.length_c   1.000
_cell.angle_alpha   90.00
_cell.angle_beta   90.00
_cell.angle_gamma   90.00
#
_symmetry.space_group_name_H-M   'P 1'
#
loop_
_entity.id
_entity.type
_entity.pdbx_description
1 polymer ?
#
loop_
_entity_poly.entity_id
_entity_poly.type
_entity_poly.pdbx_seq_one_letter_code
_entity_poly.pdbx_strand_id
1 'polypeptide(L)'
;MLNLNDDPLTQEELDWLDAVLEKYGTDAAIINVSELDGFLTALVSGPNMVMPSQWLPAIWETESGPDSVPWENEAEASRFMALVMQHMNNNTAVLMESPEQYEAMFMQAEENGEIHTIVDDWCLGYMRGVALGGGWEQLPEEYEQHLMAIAIHADLEIQEELDKQTPEILQLMVERIEPAAVALHGYWLSQRMTETAGMPAGVPTQPTLFRDEPKVGRNDPCPCGSGKKFKKCCLH
;
A
#
# COMPACT_ATOMS: atom_id res chain seq x y z
N MET A 1 15.12 8.66 17.09
CA MET A 1 13.83 7.96 17.12
C MET A 1 12.92 8.76 16.23
N LEU A 2 12.54 8.23 15.07
CA LEU A 2 11.45 8.83 14.30
C LEU A 2 10.21 8.66 15.16
N ASN A 3 9.57 9.76 15.56
CA ASN A 3 8.25 9.72 16.14
C ASN A 3 7.35 9.24 15.00
N LEU A 4 7.03 7.94 14.96
CA LEU A 4 6.07 7.40 14.01
C LEU A 4 4.71 7.74 14.60
N ASN A 5 4.18 8.90 14.22
CA ASN A 5 2.83 9.29 14.59
C ASN A 5 1.87 8.24 13.99
N ASP A 6 1.08 7.63 14.86
CA ASP A 6 0.05 6.65 14.57
C ASP A 6 -1.33 7.12 15.05
N ASP A 7 -1.46 8.39 15.47
CA ASP A 7 -2.75 9.02 15.72
C ASP A 7 -3.56 9.07 14.41
N PRO A 8 -4.88 8.81 14.44
CA PRO A 8 -5.75 8.97 13.28
C PRO A 8 -5.63 10.37 12.68
N LEU A 9 -5.69 10.47 11.36
CA LEU A 9 -5.76 11.76 10.68
C LEU A 9 -7.02 12.52 11.09
N THR A 10 -6.89 13.84 11.25
CA THR A 10 -8.04 14.72 11.47
C THR A 10 -8.82 14.91 10.18
N GLN A 11 -10.10 15.32 10.28
CA GLN A 11 -10.91 15.61 9.10
C GLN A 11 -10.26 16.67 8.19
N GLU A 12 -9.63 17.71 8.76
CA GLU A 12 -8.94 18.74 7.97
C GLU A 12 -7.74 18.18 7.19
N GLU A 13 -7.04 17.20 7.76
CA GLU A 13 -5.92 16.53 7.08
C GLU A 13 -6.41 15.59 5.98
N LEU A 14 -7.52 14.89 6.21
CA LEU A 14 -8.19 14.06 5.21
C LEU A 14 -8.72 14.89 4.04
N ASP A 15 -9.45 15.97 4.31
CA ASP A 15 -9.95 16.90 3.29
C ASP A 15 -8.80 17.50 2.48
N TRP A 16 -7.66 17.78 3.13
CA TRP A 16 -6.47 18.27 2.45
C TRP A 16 -5.81 17.21 1.57
N LEU A 17 -5.70 15.96 2.04
CA LEU A 17 -5.19 14.85 1.24
C LEU A 17 -6.06 14.62 0.01
N ASP A 18 -7.38 14.63 0.18
CA ASP A 18 -8.34 14.43 -0.90
C ASP A 18 -8.18 15.50 -1.99
N ALA A 19 -8.10 16.78 -1.59
CA ALA A 19 -7.87 17.88 -2.51
C ALA A 19 -6.52 17.78 -3.25
N VAL A 20 -5.49 17.21 -2.62
CA VAL A 20 -4.18 16.99 -3.26
C VAL A 20 -4.23 15.83 -4.26
N LEU A 21 -4.91 14.74 -3.93
CA LEU A 21 -5.14 13.61 -4.83
C LEU A 21 -5.94 14.07 -6.06
N GLU A 22 -7.00 14.84 -5.87
CA GLU A 22 -7.79 15.43 -6.97
C GLU A 22 -6.94 16.37 -7.85
N LYS A 23 -6.16 17.26 -7.22
CA LYS A 23 -5.37 18.27 -7.93
C LYS A 23 -4.30 17.68 -8.84
N TYR A 24 -3.64 16.61 -8.42
CA TYR A 24 -2.51 16.00 -9.13
C TYR A 24 -2.85 14.65 -9.79
N GLY A 25 -4.06 14.14 -9.55
CA GLY A 25 -4.53 12.88 -10.09
C GLY A 25 -4.53 12.84 -11.61
N THR A 26 -4.22 11.67 -12.14
CA THR A 26 -4.45 11.32 -13.56
C THR A 26 -5.53 10.24 -13.59
N ASP A 27 -6.01 9.87 -14.79
CA ASP A 27 -7.04 8.82 -14.95
C ASP A 27 -6.66 7.46 -14.31
N ALA A 28 -5.38 7.23 -14.01
CA ALA A 28 -4.88 6.02 -13.39
C ALA A 28 -4.33 6.22 -11.96
N ALA A 29 -4.33 7.45 -11.45
CA ALA A 29 -3.90 7.72 -10.07
C ALA A 29 -4.95 7.21 -9.06
N ILE A 30 -4.55 7.09 -7.79
CA ILE A 30 -5.50 7.01 -6.68
C ILE A 30 -6.28 8.32 -6.64
N ILE A 31 -7.61 8.24 -6.61
CA ILE A 31 -8.47 9.40 -6.86
C ILE A 31 -8.95 10.11 -5.59
N ASN A 32 -8.99 9.42 -4.46
CA ASN A 32 -9.47 9.97 -3.18
C ASN A 32 -8.89 9.24 -1.96
N VAL A 33 -9.20 9.74 -0.77
CA VAL A 33 -8.71 9.17 0.50
C VAL A 33 -9.22 7.75 0.79
N SER A 34 -10.39 7.37 0.27
CA SER A 34 -10.97 6.03 0.43
C SER A 34 -10.17 4.98 -0.35
N GLU A 35 -9.87 5.27 -1.62
CA GLU A 35 -9.00 4.41 -2.42
C GLU A 35 -7.56 4.37 -1.84
N LEU A 36 -7.05 5.51 -1.35
CA LEU A 36 -5.74 5.56 -0.68
C LEU A 36 -5.72 4.66 0.57
N ASP A 37 -6.76 4.70 1.39
CA ASP A 37 -6.87 3.87 2.59
C ASP A 37 -6.89 2.38 2.25
N GLY A 38 -7.69 1.97 1.27
CA GLY A 38 -7.72 0.58 0.81
C GLY A 38 -6.36 0.12 0.31
N PHE A 39 -5.69 0.95 -0.50
CA PHE A 39 -4.35 0.68 -1.00
C PHE A 39 -3.33 0.48 0.12
N LEU A 40 -3.25 1.43 1.07
CA LEU A 40 -2.33 1.34 2.20
C LEU A 40 -2.64 0.15 3.11
N THR A 41 -3.92 -0.13 3.34
CA THR A 41 -4.38 -1.30 4.10
C THR A 41 -3.88 -2.60 3.48
N ALA A 42 -4.00 -2.77 2.16
CA ALA A 42 -3.49 -3.97 1.49
C ALA A 42 -1.97 -4.12 1.59
N LEU A 43 -1.21 -3.01 1.53
CA LEU A 43 0.24 -3.03 1.67
C LEU A 43 0.71 -3.50 3.05
N VAL A 44 0.00 -3.11 4.12
CA VAL A 44 0.33 -3.54 5.49
C VAL A 44 -0.25 -4.93 5.82
N SER A 45 -1.30 -5.34 5.10
CA SER A 45 -1.97 -6.64 5.24
C SER A 45 -1.26 -7.77 4.50
N GLY A 46 -0.58 -7.47 3.41
CA GLY A 46 -0.06 -8.47 2.48
C GLY A 46 1.14 -9.29 2.98
N PRO A 47 1.52 -10.34 2.26
CA PRO A 47 2.59 -11.27 2.65
C PRO A 47 3.96 -10.61 2.74
N ASN A 48 4.22 -9.63 1.87
CA ASN A 48 5.54 -9.04 1.67
C ASN A 48 5.57 -7.57 2.08
N MET A 49 6.73 -7.13 2.57
CA MET A 49 6.99 -5.69 2.74
C MET A 49 7.22 -5.05 1.37
N VAL A 50 6.36 -4.12 0.98
CA VAL A 50 6.53 -3.31 -0.23
C VAL A 50 7.33 -2.06 0.10
N MET A 51 8.42 -1.82 -0.62
CA MET A 51 9.30 -0.68 -0.32
C MET A 51 8.64 0.64 -0.75
N PRO A 52 8.86 1.77 -0.03
CA PRO A 52 8.34 3.09 -0.44
C PRO A 52 8.67 3.47 -1.88
N SER A 53 9.85 3.09 -2.38
CA SER A 53 10.23 3.32 -3.78
C SER A 53 9.35 2.60 -4.81
N GLN A 54 8.53 1.63 -4.40
CA GLN A 54 7.61 0.89 -5.26
C GLN A 54 6.16 1.40 -5.11
N TRP A 55 5.69 1.58 -3.88
CA TRP A 55 4.29 1.95 -3.65
C TRP A 55 4.02 3.46 -3.74
N LEU A 56 4.99 4.33 -3.47
CA LEU A 56 4.80 5.78 -3.63
C LEU A 56 4.56 6.20 -5.09
N PRO A 57 5.33 5.71 -6.08
CA PRO A 57 5.02 5.96 -7.49
C PRO A 57 3.65 5.42 -7.91
N ALA A 58 3.21 4.29 -7.32
CA ALA A 58 1.97 3.63 -7.67
C ALA A 58 0.71 4.44 -7.29
N ILE A 59 0.78 5.32 -6.29
CA ILE A 59 -0.30 6.28 -5.97
C ILE A 59 -0.65 7.13 -7.20
N TRP A 60 0.34 7.48 -8.02
CA TRP A 60 0.18 8.38 -9.16
C TRP A 60 0.22 7.65 -10.51
N GLU A 61 0.49 6.34 -10.50
CA GLU A 61 0.90 5.54 -11.66
C GLU A 61 1.99 6.17 -12.53
N THR A 62 2.94 6.84 -11.90
CA THR A 62 4.08 7.41 -12.61
C THR A 62 5.26 6.45 -12.59
N GLU A 63 5.79 6.10 -13.77
CA GLU A 63 7.06 5.34 -13.85
C GLU A 63 8.25 6.10 -13.22
N SER A 64 8.07 7.39 -12.93
CA SER A 64 9.10 8.33 -12.48
C SER A 64 9.06 8.66 -10.98
N GLY A 65 8.06 8.18 -10.23
CA GLY A 65 7.95 8.37 -8.78
C GLY A 65 7.41 9.73 -8.33
N PRO A 66 7.36 10.01 -7.02
CA PRO A 66 6.77 11.25 -6.47
C PRO A 66 7.47 12.54 -6.96
N ASP A 67 8.72 12.44 -7.41
CA ASP A 67 9.46 13.56 -8.01
C ASP A 67 8.90 14.01 -9.38
N SER A 68 8.04 13.19 -10.02
CA SER A 68 7.34 13.57 -11.24
C SER A 68 6.02 14.30 -11.00
N VAL A 69 5.52 14.30 -9.78
CA VAL A 69 4.32 15.07 -9.42
C VAL A 69 4.71 16.54 -9.39
N PRO A 70 3.98 17.43 -10.09
CA PRO A 70 4.33 18.84 -10.21
C PRO A 70 3.94 19.64 -8.95
N TRP A 71 4.48 19.24 -7.80
CA TRP A 71 4.25 19.89 -6.50
C TRP A 71 4.46 21.40 -6.58
N GLU A 72 3.65 22.17 -5.86
CA GLU A 72 3.83 23.62 -5.78
C GLU A 72 5.18 23.98 -5.14
N ASN A 73 5.58 23.20 -4.12
CA ASN A 73 6.82 23.35 -3.39
C ASN A 73 7.16 22.08 -2.58
N GLU A 74 8.38 22.01 -2.05
CA GLU A 74 8.87 20.88 -1.25
C GLU A 74 8.06 20.65 0.05
N ALA A 75 7.46 21.71 0.62
CA ALA A 75 6.67 21.60 1.84
C ALA A 75 5.32 20.90 1.60
N GLU A 76 4.69 21.12 0.44
CA GLU A 76 3.48 20.40 0.02
C GLU A 76 3.78 18.90 -0.14
N ALA A 77 4.84 18.55 -0.87
CA ALA A 77 5.27 17.16 -1.05
C ALA A 77 5.59 16.47 0.29
N SER A 78 6.31 17.17 1.18
CA SER A 78 6.67 16.65 2.50
C SER A 78 5.44 16.46 3.39
N ARG A 79 4.46 17.36 3.31
CA ARG A 79 3.19 17.24 4.06
C ARG A 79 2.38 16.05 3.55
N PHE A 80 2.25 15.89 2.24
CA PHE A 80 1.57 14.73 1.64
C PHE A 80 2.20 13.43 2.13
N MET A 81 3.52 13.32 2.02
CA MET A 81 4.25 12.14 2.49
C MET A 81 4.02 11.87 3.99
N ALA A 82 4.07 12.91 4.83
CA ALA A 82 3.90 12.76 6.26
C ALA A 82 2.51 12.22 6.62
N LEU A 83 1.45 12.73 5.99
CA LEU A 83 0.08 12.30 6.25
C LEU A 83 -0.19 10.88 5.73
N VAL A 84 0.28 10.55 4.52
CA VAL A 84 0.19 9.16 3.98
C VAL A 84 0.90 8.18 4.91
N MET A 85 2.11 8.51 5.39
CA MET A 85 2.85 7.65 6.32
C MET A 85 2.17 7.56 7.69
N GLN A 86 1.62 8.66 8.21
CA GLN A 86 0.85 8.64 9.46
C GLN A 86 -0.38 7.74 9.33
N HIS A 87 -1.11 7.85 8.23
CA HIS A 87 -2.26 6.99 7.93
C HIS A 87 -1.89 5.51 7.85
N MET A 88 -0.82 5.19 7.11
CA MET A 88 -0.30 3.82 7.03
C MET A 88 0.14 3.27 8.39
N ASN A 89 0.76 4.09 9.24
CA ASN A 89 1.16 3.70 10.60
C ASN A 89 -0.07 3.45 11.48
N ASN A 90 -1.10 4.31 11.40
CA ASN A 90 -2.35 4.12 12.12
C ASN A 90 -3.03 2.80 11.73
N ASN A 91 -3.19 2.53 10.43
CA ASN A 91 -3.75 1.26 9.95
C ASN A 91 -2.94 0.05 10.45
N THR A 92 -1.60 0.16 10.43
CA THR A 92 -0.72 -0.88 10.96
C THR A 92 -0.96 -1.11 12.45
N ALA A 93 -1.00 -0.04 13.26
CA ALA A 93 -1.21 -0.13 14.70
C ALA A 93 -2.57 -0.76 15.04
N VAL A 94 -3.65 -0.30 14.40
CA VAL A 94 -5.00 -0.83 14.61
C VAL A 94 -5.07 -2.31 14.22
N LEU A 95 -4.61 -2.68 13.03
CA LEU A 95 -4.64 -4.07 12.56
C LEU A 95 -3.78 -5.02 13.41
N MET A 96 -2.69 -4.54 14.00
CA MET A 96 -1.80 -5.34 14.86
C MET A 96 -2.28 -5.45 16.30
N GLU A 97 -2.79 -4.36 16.89
CA GLU A 97 -3.01 -4.25 18.34
C GLU A 97 -4.49 -4.32 18.73
N SER A 98 -5.38 -3.82 17.88
CA SER A 98 -6.82 -3.74 18.14
C SER A 98 -7.65 -3.97 16.86
N PRO A 99 -7.51 -5.13 16.21
CA PRO A 99 -8.16 -5.41 14.92
C PRO A 99 -9.69 -5.36 14.98
N GLU A 100 -10.29 -5.52 16.16
CA GLU A 100 -11.73 -5.36 16.38
C GLU A 100 -12.23 -3.91 16.29
N GLN A 101 -11.32 -2.94 16.28
CA GLN A 101 -11.59 -1.51 16.11
C GLN A 101 -11.22 -1.01 14.71
N TYR A 102 -10.85 -1.91 13.81
CA TYR A 102 -10.55 -1.55 12.43
C TYR A 102 -11.82 -1.09 11.70
N GLU A 103 -11.76 0.10 11.12
CA GLU A 103 -12.80 0.68 10.27
C GLU A 103 -12.15 1.08 8.93
N ALA A 104 -12.78 0.69 7.83
CA ALA A 104 -12.35 1.10 6.49
C ALA A 104 -12.86 2.52 6.19
N MET A 105 -12.04 3.33 5.51
CA MET A 105 -12.46 4.67 5.10
C MET A 105 -13.37 4.64 3.88
N PHE A 106 -14.64 4.27 4.07
CA PHE A 106 -15.64 4.36 3.00
C PHE A 106 -16.13 5.78 2.77
N MET A 107 -16.37 6.14 1.51
CA MET A 107 -17.01 7.41 1.18
C MET A 107 -18.52 7.34 1.46
N GLN A 108 -19.13 8.50 1.65
CA GLN A 108 -20.58 8.62 1.80
C GLN A 108 -21.11 9.62 0.77
N ALA A 109 -22.21 9.27 0.11
CA ALA A 109 -22.98 10.18 -0.72
C ALA A 109 -24.36 10.40 -0.13
N GLU A 110 -24.82 11.66 -0.12
CA GLU A 110 -26.19 12.00 0.24
C GLU A 110 -27.03 12.16 -1.03
N GLU A 111 -28.01 11.28 -1.22
CA GLU A 111 -28.99 11.36 -2.31
C GLU A 111 -30.40 11.43 -1.73
N ASN A 112 -31.15 12.48 -2.07
CA ASN A 112 -32.52 12.69 -1.59
C ASN A 112 -32.69 12.66 -0.06
N GLY A 113 -31.65 13.00 0.70
CA GLY A 113 -31.64 12.98 2.17
C GLY A 113 -31.35 11.61 2.78
N GLU A 114 -30.99 10.62 1.96
CA GLU A 114 -30.50 9.30 2.38
C GLU A 114 -28.98 9.25 2.17
N ILE A 115 -28.27 8.69 3.16
CA ILE A 115 -26.81 8.53 3.10
C ILE A 115 -26.51 7.12 2.61
N HIS A 116 -25.76 7.03 1.51
CA HIS A 116 -25.30 5.78 0.92
C HIS A 116 -23.79 5.63 1.10
N THR A 117 -23.36 4.46 1.56
CA THR A 117 -21.94 4.11 1.67
C THR A 117 -21.41 3.66 0.31
N ILE A 118 -20.28 4.24 -0.08
CA ILE A 118 -19.56 3.96 -1.33
C ILE A 118 -18.27 3.22 -0.95
N VAL A 119 -18.16 1.97 -1.40
CA VAL A 119 -17.08 1.03 -1.00
C VAL A 119 -16.15 0.64 -2.14
N ASP A 120 -16.54 0.92 -3.38
CA ASP A 120 -15.83 0.55 -4.61
C ASP A 120 -14.44 1.18 -4.67
N ASP A 121 -14.31 2.46 -4.34
CA ASP A 121 -13.02 3.16 -4.27
C ASP A 121 -12.06 2.46 -3.30
N TRP A 122 -12.53 2.17 -2.09
CA TRP A 122 -11.73 1.48 -1.08
C TRP A 122 -11.32 0.09 -1.56
N CYS A 123 -12.26 -0.67 -2.12
CA CYS A 123 -12.01 -2.02 -2.61
C CYS A 123 -11.05 -2.02 -3.80
N LEU A 124 -11.17 -1.05 -4.71
CA LEU A 124 -10.26 -0.85 -5.84
C LEU A 124 -8.84 -0.59 -5.32
N GLY A 125 -8.69 0.34 -4.38
CA GLY A 125 -7.42 0.63 -3.72
C GLY A 125 -6.80 -0.63 -3.11
N TYR A 126 -7.59 -1.40 -2.35
CA TYR A 126 -7.15 -2.66 -1.76
C TYR A 126 -6.64 -3.63 -2.82
N MET A 127 -7.38 -3.83 -3.92
CA MET A 127 -6.98 -4.73 -5.00
C MET A 127 -5.74 -4.24 -5.76
N ARG A 128 -5.52 -2.92 -5.88
CA ARG A 128 -4.26 -2.35 -6.40
C ARG A 128 -3.09 -2.67 -5.48
N GLY A 129 -3.27 -2.56 -4.16
CA GLY A 129 -2.26 -2.93 -3.18
C GLY A 129 -1.94 -4.43 -3.18
N VAL A 130 -2.97 -5.28 -3.35
CA VAL A 130 -2.81 -6.73 -3.56
C VAL A 130 -1.96 -7.01 -4.80
N ALA A 131 -2.29 -6.39 -5.93
CA ALA A 131 -1.56 -6.56 -7.18
C ALA A 131 -0.09 -6.11 -7.07
N LEU A 132 0.18 -5.03 -6.33
CA LEU A 132 1.52 -4.51 -6.12
C LEU A 132 2.35 -5.36 -5.14
N GLY A 133 1.72 -5.91 -4.10
CA GLY A 133 2.41 -6.59 -2.99
C GLY A 133 3.13 -7.88 -3.38
N GLY A 134 2.61 -8.61 -4.38
CA GLY A 134 3.07 -9.94 -4.78
C GLY A 134 2.92 -10.99 -3.66
N GLY A 135 2.95 -12.28 -3.97
CA GLY A 135 2.83 -13.37 -2.98
C GLY A 135 1.38 -13.73 -2.61
N TRP A 136 0.40 -12.93 -3.01
CA TRP A 136 -1.02 -13.19 -2.78
C TRP A 136 -1.53 -14.44 -3.51
N GLU A 137 -0.84 -14.90 -4.55
CA GLU A 137 -1.09 -16.17 -5.21
C GLU A 137 -0.89 -17.40 -4.30
N GLN A 138 -0.30 -17.21 -3.12
CA GLN A 138 -0.10 -18.24 -2.10
C GLN A 138 -1.20 -18.25 -1.03
N LEU A 139 -2.23 -17.40 -1.17
CA LEU A 139 -3.37 -17.37 -0.26
C LEU A 139 -4.10 -18.73 -0.28
N PRO A 140 -4.33 -19.39 0.87
CA PRO A 140 -5.04 -20.66 0.91
C PRO A 140 -6.52 -20.52 0.53
N GLU A 141 -7.09 -21.58 -0.03
CA GLU A 141 -8.49 -21.65 -0.46
C GLU A 141 -9.47 -21.22 0.66
N GLU A 142 -9.19 -21.56 1.91
CA GLU A 142 -10.05 -21.19 3.06
C GLU A 142 -10.14 -19.67 3.30
N TYR A 143 -9.16 -18.90 2.81
CA TYR A 143 -9.10 -17.44 2.90
C TYR A 143 -9.52 -16.73 1.60
N GLU A 144 -9.68 -17.43 0.48
CA GLU A 144 -10.08 -16.83 -0.80
C GLU A 144 -11.42 -16.09 -0.69
N GLN A 145 -12.35 -16.60 0.12
CA GLN A 145 -13.65 -15.96 0.36
C GLN A 145 -13.54 -14.55 1.00
N HIS A 146 -12.44 -14.26 1.71
CA HIS A 146 -12.18 -12.94 2.28
C HIS A 146 -11.68 -11.99 1.21
N LEU A 147 -10.71 -12.41 0.39
CA LEU A 147 -10.24 -11.60 -0.73
C LEU A 147 -11.37 -11.33 -1.73
N MET A 148 -12.21 -12.33 -2.00
CA MET A 148 -13.39 -12.20 -2.87
C MET A 148 -14.43 -11.22 -2.31
N ALA A 149 -14.61 -11.15 -0.98
CA ALA A 149 -15.53 -10.21 -0.36
C ALA A 149 -15.13 -8.74 -0.62
N ILE A 150 -13.85 -8.48 -0.86
CA ILE A 150 -13.33 -7.16 -1.25
C ILE A 150 -13.36 -7.02 -2.78
N ALA A 151 -12.82 -8.01 -3.51
CA ALA A 151 -12.61 -7.94 -4.95
C ALA A 151 -13.90 -7.71 -5.76
N ILE A 152 -15.03 -8.27 -5.32
CA ILE A 152 -16.33 -8.11 -6.01
C ILE A 152 -16.73 -6.63 -6.15
N HIS A 153 -16.41 -5.79 -5.17
CA HIS A 153 -16.75 -4.37 -5.18
C HIS A 153 -15.77 -3.51 -6.01
N ALA A 154 -14.62 -4.08 -6.40
CA ALA A 154 -13.65 -3.42 -7.27
C ALA A 154 -13.84 -3.77 -8.76
N ASP A 155 -14.72 -4.73 -9.08
CA ASP A 155 -14.86 -5.30 -10.42
C ASP A 155 -16.03 -4.66 -11.18
N LEU A 156 -15.68 -3.83 -12.17
CA LEU A 156 -16.65 -3.16 -13.06
C LEU A 156 -17.49 -4.15 -13.88
N GLU A 157 -16.99 -5.37 -14.13
CA GLU A 157 -17.75 -6.40 -14.86
C GLU A 157 -18.88 -7.00 -14.01
N ILE A 158 -18.74 -6.94 -12.68
CA ILE A 158 -19.71 -7.49 -11.72
C ILE A 158 -20.75 -6.43 -11.29
N GLN A 159 -20.47 -5.14 -11.52
CA GLN A 159 -21.33 -4.04 -11.12
C GLN A 159 -22.80 -4.22 -11.56
N GLU A 160 -23.04 -4.63 -12.81
CA GLU A 160 -24.42 -4.85 -13.31
C GLU A 160 -25.16 -5.96 -12.54
N GLU A 161 -24.44 -6.97 -12.02
CA GLU A 161 -25.02 -8.04 -11.21
C GLU A 161 -25.24 -7.63 -9.75
N LEU A 162 -24.42 -6.71 -9.24
CA LEU A 162 -24.64 -6.05 -7.94
C LEU A 162 -25.88 -5.17 -7.96
N ASP A 163 -26.05 -4.38 -9.03
CA ASP A 163 -27.22 -3.50 -9.20
C ASP A 163 -28.55 -4.27 -9.26
N LYS A 164 -28.50 -5.58 -9.54
CA LYS A 164 -29.68 -6.49 -9.54
C LYS A 164 -30.01 -7.03 -8.14
N GLN A 165 -29.13 -6.88 -7.16
CA GLN A 165 -29.36 -7.38 -5.80
C GLN A 165 -30.31 -6.46 -5.02
N THR A 166 -30.86 -6.99 -3.92
CA THR A 166 -31.66 -6.17 -3.00
C THR A 166 -30.74 -5.36 -2.07
N PRO A 167 -31.20 -4.22 -1.52
CA PRO A 167 -30.43 -3.43 -0.58
C PRO A 167 -29.91 -4.23 0.62
N GLU A 168 -30.71 -5.18 1.13
CA GLU A 168 -30.32 -6.03 2.26
C GLU A 168 -29.17 -6.98 1.91
N ILE A 169 -29.14 -7.51 0.68
CA ILE A 169 -28.04 -8.36 0.21
C ILE A 169 -26.78 -7.52 0.01
N LEU A 170 -26.91 -6.34 -0.60
CA LEU A 170 -25.79 -5.41 -0.78
C LEU A 170 -25.18 -5.00 0.56
N GLN A 171 -26.02 -4.69 1.55
CA GLN A 171 -25.57 -4.38 2.90
C GLN A 171 -24.79 -5.56 3.53
N LEU A 172 -25.31 -6.79 3.42
CA LEU A 172 -24.59 -7.97 3.91
C LEU A 172 -23.26 -8.23 3.19
N MET A 173 -23.14 -7.82 1.93
CA MET A 173 -21.87 -7.91 1.19
C MET A 173 -20.88 -6.86 1.69
N VAL A 174 -21.34 -5.61 1.86
CA VAL A 174 -20.53 -4.50 2.42
C VAL A 174 -20.03 -4.82 3.82
N GLU A 175 -20.89 -5.37 4.70
CA GLU A 175 -20.54 -5.76 6.07
C GLU A 175 -19.45 -6.85 6.15
N ARG A 176 -19.09 -7.50 5.02
CA ARG A 176 -18.00 -8.49 4.97
C ARG A 176 -16.63 -7.89 4.64
N ILE A 177 -16.56 -6.65 4.19
CA ILE A 177 -15.31 -6.03 3.70
C ILE A 177 -14.29 -5.86 4.84
N GLU A 178 -14.67 -5.20 5.94
CA GLU A 178 -13.75 -4.95 7.05
C GLU A 178 -13.31 -6.25 7.75
N PRO A 179 -14.21 -7.20 8.08
CA PRO A 179 -13.79 -8.50 8.63
C PRO A 179 -12.88 -9.27 7.68
N ALA A 180 -13.05 -9.13 6.37
CA ALA A 180 -12.16 -9.74 5.39
C ALA A 180 -10.76 -9.12 5.42
N ALA A 181 -10.64 -7.80 5.47
CA ALA A 181 -9.34 -7.12 5.59
C ALA A 181 -8.58 -7.56 6.85
N VAL A 182 -9.29 -7.61 7.99
CA VAL A 182 -8.75 -8.09 9.28
C VAL A 182 -8.31 -9.55 9.19
N ALA A 183 -9.13 -10.43 8.60
CA ALA A 183 -8.80 -11.85 8.45
C ALA A 183 -7.55 -12.08 7.57
N LEU A 184 -7.45 -11.35 6.45
CA LEU A 184 -6.31 -11.41 5.54
C LEU A 184 -5.03 -10.89 6.20
N HIS A 185 -5.09 -9.74 6.89
CA HIS A 185 -3.96 -9.24 7.68
C HIS A 185 -3.52 -10.26 8.74
N GLY A 186 -4.47 -10.80 9.53
CA GLY A 186 -4.19 -11.76 10.59
C GLY A 186 -3.53 -13.04 10.06
N TYR A 187 -3.99 -13.55 8.91
CA TYR A 187 -3.36 -14.69 8.25
C TYR A 187 -1.91 -14.39 7.88
N TRP A 188 -1.65 -13.34 7.11
CA TRP A 188 -0.29 -13.03 6.64
C TRP A 188 0.65 -12.61 7.76
N LEU A 189 0.15 -11.90 8.78
CA LEU A 189 0.92 -11.59 9.98
C LEU A 189 1.40 -12.89 10.65
N SER A 190 0.54 -13.90 10.78
CA SER A 190 0.94 -15.19 11.35
C SER A 190 2.03 -15.88 10.51
N GLN A 191 1.95 -15.81 9.18
CA GLN A 191 2.97 -16.36 8.29
C GLN A 191 4.32 -15.67 8.49
N ARG A 192 4.35 -14.33 8.44
CA ARG A 192 5.58 -13.53 8.68
C ARG A 192 6.20 -13.80 10.06
N MET A 193 5.37 -13.99 11.09
CA MET A 193 5.84 -14.35 12.44
C MET A 193 6.41 -15.77 12.51
N THR A 194 5.83 -16.74 11.79
CA THR A 194 6.35 -18.11 11.76
C THR A 194 7.66 -18.23 10.97
N GLU A 195 7.81 -17.51 9.86
CA GLU A 195 9.04 -17.48 9.06
C GLU A 195 10.20 -16.86 9.84
N THR A 196 9.94 -15.77 10.58
CA THR A 196 10.94 -15.13 11.45
C THR A 196 11.30 -15.99 12.66
N ALA A 197 10.34 -16.71 13.25
CA ALA A 197 10.59 -17.66 14.34
C ALA A 197 11.34 -18.93 13.91
N GLY A 198 11.25 -19.31 12.62
CA GLY A 198 11.97 -20.45 12.03
C GLY A 198 13.44 -20.16 11.70
N MET A 199 13.88 -18.90 11.77
CA MET A 199 15.29 -18.56 11.66
C MET A 199 16.01 -18.89 12.98
N PRO A 200 17.09 -19.70 12.97
CA PRO A 200 17.80 -20.03 14.20
C PRO A 200 18.33 -18.75 14.87
N ALA A 201 17.85 -18.49 16.09
CA ALA A 201 18.36 -17.44 16.95
C ALA A 201 19.87 -17.64 17.17
N GLY A 202 20.69 -16.88 16.44
CA GLY A 202 22.14 -16.96 16.57
C GLY A 202 22.94 -17.06 15.27
N VAL A 203 22.36 -16.88 14.08
CA VAL A 203 23.20 -16.45 12.95
C VAL A 203 23.63 -15.02 13.25
N PRO A 204 24.93 -14.72 13.44
CA PRO A 204 25.35 -13.33 13.47
C PRO A 204 24.89 -12.76 12.14
N THR A 205 24.05 -11.73 12.16
CA THR A 205 23.96 -10.82 11.02
C THR A 205 25.41 -10.42 10.76
N GLN A 206 26.03 -11.02 9.74
CA GLN A 206 27.29 -10.50 9.26
C GLN A 206 26.97 -9.03 8.99
N PRO A 207 27.67 -8.08 9.62
CA PRO A 207 27.56 -6.71 9.17
C PRO A 207 27.78 -6.80 7.67
N THR A 208 26.79 -6.34 6.89
CA THR A 208 27.00 -6.13 5.46
C THR A 208 28.31 -5.38 5.38
N LEU A 209 29.35 -6.05 4.88
CA LEU A 209 30.65 -5.45 4.72
C LEU A 209 30.40 -4.30 3.75
N PHE A 210 30.18 -3.10 4.29
CA PHE A 210 30.38 -1.88 3.56
C PHE A 210 31.83 -1.98 3.09
N ARG A 211 31.97 -2.32 1.82
CA ARG A 211 33.27 -2.37 1.18
C ARG A 211 33.70 -0.91 1.16
N ASP A 212 34.55 -0.52 2.11
CA ASP A 212 35.21 0.80 2.18
C ASP A 212 36.16 1.06 0.97
N GLU A 213 36.13 0.18 -0.04
CA GLU A 213 36.84 0.42 -1.29
C GLU A 213 36.06 1.45 -2.12
N PRO A 214 36.72 2.53 -2.58
CA PRO A 214 36.06 3.53 -3.41
C PRO A 214 35.45 2.86 -4.64
N LYS A 215 34.15 3.07 -4.86
CA LYS A 215 33.43 2.57 -6.04
C LYS A 215 34.16 3.04 -7.30
N VAL A 216 34.85 2.12 -7.98
CA VAL A 216 35.59 2.44 -9.21
C VAL A 216 34.60 2.85 -10.30
N GLY A 217 34.74 4.06 -10.82
CA GLY A 217 33.86 4.56 -11.87
C GLY A 217 34.02 3.76 -13.15
N ARG A 218 32.92 3.59 -13.90
CA ARG A 218 32.89 2.83 -15.17
C ARG A 218 33.98 3.27 -16.18
N ASN A 219 34.42 4.53 -16.12
CA ASN A 219 35.45 5.09 -17.00
C ASN A 219 36.86 5.17 -16.38
N ASP A 220 37.03 4.80 -15.11
CA ASP A 220 38.30 4.90 -14.39
C ASP A 220 39.27 3.79 -14.80
N PRO A 221 40.59 3.94 -14.54
CA PRO A 221 41.56 2.87 -14.73
C PRO A 221 41.15 1.61 -13.97
N CYS A 222 41.20 0.47 -14.65
CA CYS A 222 40.79 -0.80 -14.07
C CYS A 222 41.81 -1.25 -13.02
N PRO A 223 41.37 -1.60 -11.79
CA PRO A 223 42.28 -1.95 -10.70
C PRO A 223 42.98 -3.30 -10.89
N CYS A 224 42.63 -4.09 -11.91
CA CYS A 224 43.32 -5.35 -12.22
C CYS A 224 44.72 -5.18 -12.83
N GLY A 225 45.20 -3.94 -13.00
CA GLY A 225 46.53 -3.65 -13.54
C GLY A 225 46.64 -3.75 -15.06
N SER A 226 45.52 -3.88 -15.78
CA SER A 226 45.52 -4.03 -17.25
C SER A 226 45.85 -2.76 -18.03
N GLY A 227 45.84 -1.60 -17.37
CA GLY A 227 46.01 -0.29 -18.02
C GLY A 227 44.80 0.18 -18.84
N LYS A 228 43.68 -0.57 -18.85
CA LYS A 228 42.44 -0.22 -19.57
C LYS A 228 41.40 0.42 -18.64
N LYS A 229 40.40 1.12 -19.21
CA LYS A 229 39.22 1.60 -18.45
C LYS A 229 38.39 0.42 -17.92
N PHE A 230 37.81 0.53 -16.74
CA PHE A 230 37.05 -0.53 -16.06
C PHE A 230 35.99 -1.17 -16.98
N LYS A 231 35.22 -0.36 -17.71
CA LYS A 231 34.19 -0.84 -18.66
C LYS A 231 34.69 -1.72 -19.81
N LYS A 232 35.98 -1.61 -20.16
CA LYS A 232 36.57 -2.34 -21.30
C LYS A 232 37.44 -3.52 -20.84
N CYS A 233 37.41 -3.85 -19.55
CA CYS A 233 38.26 -4.87 -18.97
C CYS A 233 37.47 -5.87 -18.11
N CYS A 234 36.77 -5.38 -17.09
CA CYS A 234 36.15 -6.24 -16.08
C CYS A 234 34.63 -6.06 -15.96
N LEU A 235 34.03 -5.22 -16.81
CA LEU A 235 32.59 -4.99 -16.87
C LEU A 235 32.02 -5.52 -18.20
N HIS A 236 32.31 -6.78 -18.50
CA HIS A 236 31.76 -7.49 -19.66
C HIS A 236 30.51 -8.24 -19.26
#